data_AF-A0A1F9X7C0-F1
#
_entry.id   AF-A0A1F9X7C0-F1
#
_cell.length_a   1.000
_cell.length_b   1.000
_cell.length_c   1.000
_cell.angle_alpha   90.00
_cell.angle_beta   90.00
_cell.angle_gamma   90.00
#
_symmetry.space_group_name_H-M   'P 1'
#
loop_
_entity.id
_entity.type
_entity.pdbx_description
1 polymer ?
#
loop_
_entity_poly.entity_id
_entity_poly.type
_entity_poly.pdbx_seq_one_letter_code
_entity_poly.pdbx_strand_id
1 'polypeptide(L)'
;MNDGVMKLLSEVIDLLKLILPMGITGFVGYFYGKKSLKEQKKMEFIERQINELYSPLLGYHMKMRAEGELRVEIQIGAKSAWQKICDNQPKPFKDSGTYYEPFRKIIEHDNNKFRTETLPLYDKMLQIFTEKQWLADPSTQQYYSGFYKFIDIWHRWLDKSIPAEVLEEIDYQEEKLQPFYNNLENQVKLLKNILSGK
;
A
#
# COMPACT_ATOMS: atom_id res chain seq x y z
N MET A 1 54.13 61.94 7.42
CA MET A 1 53.77 60.90 6.41
C MET A 1 52.75 59.89 6.94
N ASN A 2 51.97 60.22 7.98
CA ASN A 2 51.09 59.27 8.69
C ASN A 2 49.59 59.53 8.46
N ASP A 3 49.17 60.79 8.25
CA ASP A 3 47.75 61.13 8.11
C ASP A 3 47.10 60.62 6.82
N GLY A 4 47.85 60.60 5.72
CA GLY A 4 47.36 60.05 4.45
C GLY A 4 47.09 58.55 4.53
N VAL A 5 47.93 57.80 5.26
CA VAL A 5 47.78 56.35 5.46
C VAL A 5 46.62 56.05 6.40
N MET A 6 46.45 56.84 7.47
CA MET A 6 45.33 56.69 8.41
C MET A 6 43.97 56.96 7.76
N LYS A 7 43.88 57.94 6.86
CA LYS A 7 42.64 58.27 6.14
C LYS A 7 42.27 57.19 5.12
N LEU A 8 43.26 56.66 4.42
CA LEU A 8 43.08 55.55 3.46
C LEU A 8 42.67 54.26 4.18
N LEU A 9 43.23 53.99 5.37
CA LEU A 9 42.81 52.88 6.22
C LEU A 9 41.38 53.04 6.74
N SER A 10 40.94 54.25 7.12
CA SER A 10 39.54 54.45 7.57
C SER A 10 38.54 54.26 6.44
N GLU A 11 38.84 54.77 5.24
CA GLU A 11 37.98 54.60 4.05
C GLU A 11 37.86 53.11 3.66
N VAL A 12 38.96 52.34 3.72
CA VAL A 12 38.93 50.89 3.48
C VAL A 12 38.14 50.13 4.55
N ILE A 13 38.26 50.53 5.82
CA ILE A 13 37.51 49.93 6.93
C ILE A 13 36.00 50.18 6.77
N ASP A 14 35.59 51.37 6.36
CA ASP A 14 34.17 51.69 6.17
C ASP A 14 33.59 51.00 4.92
N LEU A 15 34.38 50.83 3.86
CA LEU A 15 33.99 50.02 2.70
C LEU A 15 33.80 48.54 3.07
N LEU A 16 34.69 47.99 3.92
CA LEU A 16 34.60 46.62 4.42
C LEU A 16 33.35 46.42 5.28
N LYS A 17 32.99 47.37 6.16
CA LYS A 17 31.75 47.32 6.95
C LYS A 17 30.48 47.32 6.10
N LEU A 18 30.51 47.92 4.91
CA LEU A 18 29.38 47.91 3.97
C LEU A 18 29.27 46.58 3.22
N ILE A 19 30.40 45.97 2.85
CA ILE A 19 30.44 44.76 2.00
C ILE A 19 30.28 43.46 2.82
N LEU A 20 30.85 43.40 4.03
CA LEU A 20 30.77 42.23 4.92
C LEU A 20 29.33 41.75 5.21
N PRO A 21 28.37 42.64 5.54
CA PRO A 21 26.98 42.25 5.77
C PRO A 21 26.33 41.66 4.51
N MET A 22 26.60 42.21 3.32
CA MET A 22 26.08 41.69 2.06
C MET A 22 26.65 40.31 1.73
N GLY A 23 27.95 40.11 1.94
CA GLY A 23 28.61 38.81 1.75
C GLY A 23 28.08 37.73 2.71
N ILE A 24 27.94 38.06 4.00
CA ILE A 24 27.38 37.13 5.01
C ILE A 24 25.91 36.83 4.71
N THR A 25 25.10 37.82 4.37
CA THR A 25 23.67 37.62 4.06
C THR A 25 23.48 36.75 2.81
N GLY A 26 24.27 36.99 1.75
CA GLY A 26 24.24 36.15 0.55
C GLY A 26 24.69 34.70 0.81
N PHE A 27 25.73 34.52 1.64
CA PHE A 27 26.23 33.20 2.01
C PHE A 27 25.22 32.42 2.88
N VAL A 28 24.67 33.06 3.92
CA VAL A 28 23.62 32.47 4.76
C VAL A 28 22.39 32.13 3.91
N GLY A 29 21.94 33.05 3.04
CA GLY A 29 20.83 32.81 2.11
C GLY A 29 21.05 31.62 1.19
N TYR A 30 22.25 31.48 0.61
CA TYR A 30 22.61 30.33 -0.24
C TYR A 30 22.56 29.00 0.52
N PHE A 31 23.12 28.93 1.74
CA PHE A 31 23.12 27.71 2.54
C PHE A 31 21.70 27.33 3.01
N TYR A 32 20.91 28.30 3.46
CA TYR A 32 19.52 28.08 3.85
C TYR A 32 18.65 27.68 2.64
N GLY A 33 18.84 28.32 1.48
CA GLY A 33 18.14 27.97 0.25
C GLY A 33 18.45 26.54 -0.20
N LYS A 34 19.73 26.13 -0.18
CA LYS A 34 20.12 24.77 -0.52
C LYS A 34 19.57 23.73 0.46
N LYS A 35 19.54 24.05 1.75
CA LYS A 35 18.93 23.18 2.77
C LYS A 35 17.41 23.06 2.56
N SER A 36 16.72 24.18 2.35
CA SER A 36 15.28 24.21 2.08
C SER A 36 14.91 23.41 0.83
N LEU A 37 15.67 23.55 -0.27
CA LEU A 37 15.43 22.79 -1.49
C LEU A 37 15.60 21.27 -1.30
N LYS A 38 16.58 20.85 -0.48
CA LYS A 38 16.74 19.42 -0.14
C LYS A 38 15.55 18.90 0.66
N GLU A 39 15.07 19.67 1.63
CA GLU A 39 13.88 19.29 2.40
C GLU A 39 12.63 19.23 1.52
N GLN A 40 12.45 20.21 0.61
CA GLN A 40 11.33 20.20 -0.34
C GLN A 40 11.34 18.93 -1.20
N LYS A 41 12.47 18.57 -1.81
CA LYS A 41 12.61 17.34 -2.62
C LYS A 41 12.33 16.08 -1.82
N LYS A 42 12.70 16.07 -0.53
CA LYS A 42 12.41 14.95 0.36
C LYS A 42 10.90 14.85 0.63
N MET A 43 10.24 15.96 0.92
CA MET A 43 8.79 15.98 1.12
C MET A 43 8.03 15.60 -0.15
N GLU A 44 8.46 16.09 -1.31
CA GLU A 44 7.92 15.68 -2.62
C GLU A 44 8.07 14.16 -2.84
N PHE A 45 9.24 13.60 -2.50
CA PHE A 45 9.44 12.14 -2.62
C PHE A 45 8.48 11.37 -1.70
N ILE A 46 8.34 11.81 -0.45
CA ILE A 46 7.42 11.18 0.52
C ILE A 46 5.97 11.29 0.07
N GLU A 47 5.53 12.44 -0.44
CA GLU A 47 4.20 12.58 -1.03
C GLU A 47 3.98 11.60 -2.17
N ARG A 48 4.98 11.42 -3.05
CA ARG A 48 4.90 10.44 -4.13
C ARG A 48 4.83 9.01 -3.61
N GLN A 49 5.59 8.66 -2.58
CA GLN A 49 5.48 7.34 -1.94
C GLN A 49 4.04 7.09 -1.44
N ILE A 50 3.45 8.07 -0.76
CA ILE A 50 2.08 7.97 -0.24
C ILE A 50 1.07 7.89 -1.38
N ASN A 51 1.13 8.79 -2.35
CA ASN A 51 0.08 8.98 -3.35
C ASN A 51 0.16 7.98 -4.51
N GLU A 52 1.36 7.60 -4.94
CA GLU A 52 1.55 6.74 -6.11
C GLU A 52 1.69 5.25 -5.74
N LEU A 53 2.13 4.92 -4.52
CA LEU A 53 2.40 3.54 -4.11
C LEU A 53 1.54 3.11 -2.92
N TYR A 54 1.78 3.66 -1.72
CA TYR A 54 1.24 3.06 -0.51
C TYR A 54 -0.26 3.25 -0.34
N SER A 55 -0.81 4.44 -0.63
CA SER A 55 -2.25 4.68 -0.48
C SER A 55 -3.09 3.92 -1.51
N PRO A 56 -2.72 3.84 -2.80
CA PRO A 56 -3.41 2.97 -3.75
C PRO A 56 -3.40 1.50 -3.33
N LEU A 57 -2.24 0.95 -2.92
CA LEU A 57 -2.15 -0.44 -2.45
C LEU A 57 -3.02 -0.68 -1.23
N LEU A 58 -2.96 0.23 -0.25
CA LEU A 58 -3.78 0.13 0.96
C LEU A 58 -5.28 0.26 0.63
N GLY A 59 -5.65 1.15 -0.28
CA GLY A 59 -7.04 1.33 -0.70
C GLY A 59 -7.64 0.07 -1.32
N TYR A 60 -6.89 -0.60 -2.20
CA TYR A 60 -7.31 -1.89 -2.75
C TYR A 60 -7.41 -2.97 -1.67
N HIS A 61 -6.43 -3.06 -0.77
CA HIS A 61 -6.47 -3.99 0.35
C HIS A 61 -7.71 -3.77 1.24
N MET A 62 -8.00 -2.53 1.64
CA MET A 62 -9.16 -2.19 2.45
C MET A 62 -10.48 -2.58 1.77
N LYS A 63 -10.57 -2.37 0.45
CA LYS A 63 -11.74 -2.80 -0.33
C LYS A 63 -11.89 -4.32 -0.31
N MET A 64 -10.83 -5.08 -0.61
CA MET A 64 -10.86 -6.54 -0.60
C MET A 64 -11.20 -7.09 0.80
N ARG A 65 -10.68 -6.47 1.85
CA ARG A 65 -10.98 -6.82 3.23
C ARG A 65 -12.47 -6.63 3.55
N ALA A 66 -13.04 -5.47 3.24
CA ALA A 66 -14.46 -5.21 3.48
C ALA A 66 -15.36 -6.18 2.71
N GLU A 67 -15.01 -6.51 1.45
CA GLU A 67 -15.72 -7.51 0.66
C GLU A 67 -15.59 -8.92 1.24
N GLY A 68 -14.40 -9.28 1.74
CA GLY A 68 -14.14 -10.57 2.38
C GLY A 68 -14.90 -10.74 3.70
N GLU A 69 -14.95 -9.69 4.53
CA GLU A 69 -15.72 -9.68 5.79
C GLU A 69 -17.21 -9.90 5.52
N LEU A 70 -17.80 -9.17 4.56
CA LEU A 70 -19.19 -9.36 4.14
C LEU A 70 -19.46 -10.78 3.61
N ARG A 71 -18.55 -11.34 2.81
CA ARG A 71 -18.66 -12.70 2.30
C ARG A 71 -18.73 -13.72 3.45
N VAL A 72 -17.87 -13.58 4.45
CA VAL A 72 -17.86 -14.47 5.62
C VAL A 72 -19.17 -14.36 6.40
N GLU A 73 -19.68 -13.14 6.63
CA GLU A 73 -20.98 -12.93 7.30
C GLU A 73 -22.13 -13.62 6.55
N ILE A 74 -22.21 -13.46 5.23
CA ILE A 74 -23.21 -14.12 4.38
C ILE A 74 -23.09 -15.64 4.47
N GLN A 75 -21.87 -16.19 4.39
CA GLN A 75 -21.64 -17.63 4.45
C GLN A 75 -22.02 -18.24 5.81
N ILE A 76 -21.74 -17.52 6.91
CA ILE A 76 -22.16 -17.94 8.26
C ILE A 76 -23.68 -17.96 8.35
N GLY A 77 -24.35 -16.90 7.88
CA GLY A 77 -25.82 -16.81 7.85
C GLY A 77 -26.44 -17.92 6.99
N ALA A 78 -25.91 -18.15 5.80
CA ALA A 78 -26.31 -19.20 4.87
C ALA A 78 -26.17 -20.59 5.48
N LYS A 79 -25.02 -20.89 6.10
CA LYS A 79 -24.79 -22.17 6.78
C LYS A 79 -25.77 -22.39 7.92
N SER A 80 -26.02 -21.37 8.75
CA SER A 80 -26.98 -21.45 9.86
C SER A 80 -28.41 -21.68 9.37
N ALA A 81 -28.84 -20.95 8.33
CA ALA A 81 -30.17 -21.11 7.74
C ALA A 81 -30.35 -22.49 7.09
N TRP A 82 -29.34 -22.98 6.37
CA TRP A 82 -29.37 -24.31 5.78
C TRP A 82 -29.48 -25.42 6.83
N GLN A 83 -28.73 -25.29 7.94
CA GLN A 83 -28.80 -26.23 9.05
C GLN A 83 -30.21 -26.30 9.64
N LYS A 84 -30.84 -25.14 9.88
CA LYS A 84 -32.22 -25.08 10.39
C LYS A 84 -33.24 -25.74 9.44
N ILE A 85 -33.05 -25.59 8.12
CA ILE A 85 -33.91 -26.29 7.15
C ILE A 85 -33.70 -27.79 7.27
N CYS A 86 -32.45 -28.26 7.28
CA CYS A 86 -32.14 -29.69 7.43
C CYS A 86 -32.73 -30.30 8.71
N ASP A 87 -32.68 -29.56 9.83
CA ASP A 87 -33.15 -30.05 11.14
C ASP A 87 -34.68 -30.18 11.20
N ASN A 88 -35.41 -29.36 10.44
CA ASN A 88 -36.87 -29.32 10.47
C ASN A 88 -37.53 -30.24 9.42
N GLN A 89 -36.75 -30.91 8.58
CA GLN A 89 -37.27 -31.72 7.47
C GLN A 89 -37.29 -33.21 7.85
N PRO A 90 -38.33 -33.96 7.45
CA PRO A 90 -38.42 -35.38 7.72
C PRO A 90 -37.27 -36.13 7.03
N LYS A 91 -36.66 -37.09 7.75
CA LYS A 91 -35.56 -37.91 7.23
C LYS A 91 -36.12 -39.18 6.56
N PRO A 92 -35.65 -39.54 5.34
CA PRO A 92 -34.64 -38.85 4.54
C PRO A 92 -35.18 -37.57 3.87
N PHE A 93 -34.35 -36.54 3.79
CA PHE A 93 -34.71 -35.25 3.19
C PHE A 93 -34.69 -35.33 1.66
N LYS A 94 -35.78 -35.87 1.09
CA LYS A 94 -35.90 -36.21 -0.34
C LYS A 94 -35.73 -35.01 -1.28
N ASP A 95 -36.17 -33.83 -0.87
CA ASP A 95 -36.14 -32.62 -1.71
C ASP A 95 -34.97 -31.67 -1.39
N SER A 96 -33.94 -32.16 -0.68
CA SER A 96 -32.81 -31.33 -0.22
C SER A 96 -32.14 -30.54 -1.35
N GLY A 97 -32.03 -31.08 -2.56
CA GLY A 97 -31.48 -30.37 -3.72
C GLY A 97 -32.23 -29.07 -4.03
N THR A 98 -33.57 -29.13 -4.12
CA THR A 98 -34.42 -27.96 -4.40
C THR A 98 -34.30 -26.90 -3.31
N TYR A 99 -34.26 -27.30 -2.03
CA TYR A 99 -34.07 -26.36 -0.92
C TYR A 99 -32.66 -25.78 -0.88
N TYR A 100 -31.66 -26.49 -1.40
CA TYR A 100 -30.27 -26.05 -1.42
C TYR A 100 -29.96 -25.09 -2.57
N GLU A 101 -30.76 -25.07 -3.65
CA GLU A 101 -30.49 -24.22 -4.82
C GLU A 101 -30.23 -22.74 -4.49
N PRO A 102 -31.01 -22.07 -3.62
CA PRO A 102 -30.70 -20.69 -3.22
C PRO A 102 -29.33 -20.53 -2.55
N PHE A 103 -28.88 -21.53 -1.78
CA PHE A 103 -27.58 -21.52 -1.11
C PHE A 103 -26.44 -21.79 -2.10
N ARG A 104 -26.66 -22.66 -3.10
CA ARG A 104 -25.70 -22.86 -4.20
C ARG A 104 -25.45 -21.55 -4.95
N LYS A 105 -26.52 -20.77 -5.23
CA LYS A 105 -26.39 -19.46 -5.89
C LYS A 105 -25.53 -18.46 -5.12
N ILE A 106 -25.46 -18.54 -3.80
CA ILE A 106 -24.55 -17.71 -2.98
C ILE A 106 -23.09 -18.06 -3.32
N ILE A 107 -22.76 -19.35 -3.36
CA ILE A 107 -21.41 -19.82 -3.69
C ILE A 107 -21.04 -19.44 -5.13
N GLU A 108 -21.98 -19.60 -6.08
CA GLU A 108 -21.78 -19.20 -7.47
C GLU A 108 -21.54 -17.69 -7.60
N HIS A 109 -22.30 -16.87 -6.89
CA HIS A 109 -22.11 -15.43 -6.83
C HIS A 109 -20.72 -15.06 -6.30
N ASP A 110 -20.32 -15.65 -5.16
CA ASP A 110 -19.02 -15.39 -4.54
C ASP A 110 -17.86 -15.79 -5.47
N ASN A 111 -17.95 -16.96 -6.11
CA ASN A 111 -16.95 -17.44 -7.06
C ASN A 111 -16.85 -16.54 -8.29
N ASN A 112 -17.99 -16.09 -8.82
CA ASN A 112 -18.02 -15.18 -9.95
C ASN A 112 -17.40 -13.84 -9.56
N LYS A 113 -17.84 -13.25 -8.45
CA LYS A 113 -17.33 -11.98 -7.93
C LYS A 113 -15.82 -12.03 -7.68
N PHE A 114 -15.32 -13.12 -7.10
CA PHE A 114 -13.89 -13.29 -6.90
C PHE A 114 -13.12 -13.21 -8.23
N ARG A 115 -13.59 -13.91 -9.27
CA ARG A 115 -12.95 -13.93 -10.59
C ARG A 115 -13.04 -12.59 -11.31
N THR A 116 -14.20 -11.95 -11.28
CA THR A 116 -14.47 -10.77 -12.11
C THR A 116 -14.14 -9.45 -11.43
N GLU A 117 -14.08 -9.43 -10.10
CA GLU A 117 -13.89 -8.21 -9.31
C GLU A 117 -12.67 -8.31 -8.40
N THR A 118 -12.60 -9.30 -7.50
CA THR A 118 -11.56 -9.35 -6.45
C THR A 118 -10.16 -9.65 -7.00
N LEU A 119 -10.00 -10.70 -7.81
CA LEU A 119 -8.70 -11.07 -8.40
C LEU A 119 -8.11 -9.94 -9.27
N PRO A 120 -8.89 -9.23 -10.10
CA PRO A 120 -8.41 -8.03 -10.78
C PRO A 120 -7.92 -6.89 -9.87
N LEU A 121 -8.35 -6.82 -8.60
CA LEU A 121 -7.78 -5.85 -7.65
C LEU A 121 -6.37 -6.26 -7.20
N TYR A 122 -6.15 -7.55 -7.00
CA TYR A 122 -4.81 -8.09 -6.76
C TYR A 122 -3.87 -7.79 -7.93
N ASP A 123 -4.33 -7.99 -9.17
CA ASP A 123 -3.56 -7.68 -10.37
C ASP A 123 -3.18 -6.19 -10.42
N LYS A 124 -4.13 -5.30 -10.11
CA LYS A 124 -3.87 -3.85 -10.02
C LYS A 124 -2.86 -3.50 -8.93
N MET A 125 -2.95 -4.14 -7.77
CA MET A 125 -1.95 -3.95 -6.72
C MET A 125 -0.57 -4.41 -7.18
N LEU A 126 -0.46 -5.57 -7.83
CA LEU A 126 0.80 -6.10 -8.33
C LEU A 126 1.39 -5.19 -9.40
N GLN A 127 0.56 -4.68 -10.31
CA GLN A 127 0.96 -3.72 -11.32
C GLN A 127 1.57 -2.46 -10.67
N ILE A 128 0.87 -1.85 -9.71
CA ILE A 128 1.37 -0.66 -9.00
C ILE A 128 2.67 -0.97 -8.28
N PHE A 129 2.75 -2.10 -7.57
CA PHE A 129 3.94 -2.47 -6.84
C PHE A 129 5.14 -2.70 -7.79
N THR A 130 4.91 -3.27 -8.97
CA THR A 130 5.92 -3.47 -10.01
C THR A 130 6.39 -2.14 -10.60
N GLU A 131 5.47 -1.29 -11.07
CA GLU A 131 5.79 -0.03 -11.74
C GLU A 131 6.40 1.01 -10.80
N LYS A 132 6.02 0.97 -9.52
CA LYS A 132 6.41 1.94 -8.49
C LYS A 132 7.32 1.34 -7.43
N GLN A 133 7.99 0.22 -7.72
CA GLN A 133 8.90 -0.43 -6.77
C GLN A 133 10.02 0.51 -6.27
N TRP A 134 10.46 1.45 -7.12
CA TRP A 134 11.46 2.46 -6.78
C TRP A 134 11.00 3.48 -5.71
N LEU A 135 9.68 3.59 -5.45
CA LEU A 135 9.10 4.34 -4.33
C LEU A 135 8.97 3.49 -3.06
N ALA A 136 9.12 2.17 -3.16
CA ALA A 136 8.93 1.28 -2.01
C ALA A 136 10.17 1.28 -1.13
N ASP A 137 9.96 1.34 0.18
CA ASP A 137 11.05 1.16 1.14
C ASP A 137 11.58 -0.28 1.07
N PRO A 138 12.87 -0.53 1.39
CA PRO A 138 13.43 -1.88 1.38
C PRO A 138 12.62 -2.87 2.23
N SER A 139 12.05 -2.39 3.35
CA SER A 139 11.17 -3.18 4.22
C SER A 139 9.88 -3.64 3.56
N THR A 140 9.43 -2.94 2.51
CA THR A 140 8.25 -3.30 1.72
C THR A 140 8.64 -4.16 0.53
N GLN A 141 9.74 -3.83 -0.15
CA GLN A 141 10.22 -4.54 -1.34
C GLN A 141 10.40 -6.05 -1.14
N GLN A 142 10.82 -6.47 0.07
CA GLN A 142 10.97 -7.89 0.41
C GLN A 142 9.69 -8.72 0.23
N TYR A 143 8.51 -8.10 0.31
CA TYR A 143 7.22 -8.80 0.17
C TYR A 143 6.81 -9.05 -1.30
N TYR A 144 7.47 -8.41 -2.26
CA TYR A 144 7.10 -8.48 -3.68
C TYR A 144 7.01 -9.91 -4.19
N SER A 145 8.02 -10.75 -3.91
CA SER A 145 8.01 -12.14 -4.40
C SER A 145 6.88 -12.97 -3.81
N GLY A 146 6.55 -12.78 -2.53
CA GLY A 146 5.45 -13.50 -1.89
C GLY A 146 4.10 -13.10 -2.48
N PHE A 147 3.91 -11.79 -2.68
CA PHE A 147 2.69 -11.25 -3.27
C PHE A 147 2.49 -11.70 -4.73
N TYR A 148 3.55 -11.65 -5.55
CA TYR A 148 3.51 -12.17 -6.92
C TYR A 148 3.12 -13.65 -6.96
N LYS A 149 3.75 -14.49 -6.12
CA LYS A 149 3.48 -15.93 -6.10
C LYS A 149 2.02 -16.23 -5.73
N PHE A 150 1.49 -15.54 -4.74
CA PHE A 150 0.08 -15.70 -4.35
C PHE A 150 -0.87 -15.46 -5.54
N ILE A 151 -0.64 -14.38 -6.29
CA ILE A 151 -1.47 -14.02 -7.44
C ILE A 151 -1.31 -15.03 -8.58
N ASP A 152 -0.07 -15.41 -8.91
CA ASP A 152 0.22 -16.39 -9.97
C ASP A 152 -0.43 -17.76 -9.68
N ILE A 153 -0.43 -18.21 -8.42
CA ILE A 153 -1.09 -19.46 -8.02
C ILE A 153 -2.60 -19.38 -8.28
N TRP A 154 -3.25 -18.26 -7.96
CA TRP A 154 -4.68 -18.10 -8.20
C TRP A 154 -5.03 -18.12 -9.69
N HIS A 155 -4.26 -17.42 -10.53
CA HIS A 155 -4.44 -17.49 -11.99
C HIS A 155 -4.27 -18.92 -12.49
N ARG A 156 -3.19 -19.61 -12.08
CA ARG A 156 -2.93 -21.00 -12.47
C ARG A 156 -4.06 -21.95 -12.07
N TRP A 157 -4.61 -21.77 -10.87
CA TRP A 157 -5.73 -22.56 -10.36
C TRP A 157 -7.00 -22.33 -11.18
N LEU A 158 -7.34 -21.07 -11.46
CA LEU A 158 -8.51 -20.72 -12.28
C LEU A 158 -8.38 -21.21 -13.73
N ASP A 159 -7.17 -21.19 -14.28
CA ASP A 159 -6.85 -21.69 -15.62
C ASP A 159 -6.72 -23.22 -15.67
N LYS A 160 -6.88 -23.92 -14.53
CA LYS A 160 -6.72 -25.38 -14.40
C LYS A 160 -5.35 -25.88 -14.87
N SER A 161 -4.34 -25.03 -14.76
CA SER A 161 -2.96 -25.35 -15.14
C SER A 161 -2.15 -25.99 -13.99
N ILE A 162 -2.72 -26.02 -12.78
CA ILE A 162 -2.16 -26.68 -11.61
C ILE A 162 -3.15 -27.72 -11.04
N PRO A 163 -2.74 -28.98 -10.84
CA PRO A 163 -3.56 -29.98 -10.16
C PRO A 163 -3.83 -29.60 -8.70
N ALA A 164 -4.95 -30.10 -8.15
CA ALA A 164 -5.31 -29.83 -6.75
C ALA A 164 -4.29 -30.42 -5.77
N GLU A 165 -3.72 -31.57 -6.10
CA GLU A 165 -2.69 -32.26 -5.32
C GLU A 165 -1.41 -31.41 -5.20
N VAL A 166 -1.06 -30.66 -6.25
CA VAL A 166 0.08 -29.74 -6.21
C VAL A 166 -0.27 -28.49 -5.39
N LEU A 167 -1.53 -28.04 -5.46
CA LEU A 167 -1.99 -26.89 -4.67
C LEU A 167 -1.94 -27.19 -3.17
N GLU A 168 -2.27 -28.42 -2.74
CA GLU A 168 -2.19 -28.86 -1.34
C GLU A 168 -0.76 -28.81 -0.77
N GLU A 169 0.25 -29.02 -1.62
CA GLU A 169 1.67 -29.00 -1.23
C GLU A 169 2.29 -27.59 -1.23
N ILE A 170 1.58 -26.58 -1.75
CA ILE A 170 2.07 -25.20 -1.84
C ILE A 170 1.40 -24.35 -0.76
N ASP A 171 2.17 -23.45 -0.14
CA ASP A 171 1.63 -22.48 0.80
C ASP A 171 1.05 -21.26 0.05
N TYR A 172 -0.25 -21.32 -0.28
CA TYR A 172 -0.97 -20.31 -1.08
C TYR A 172 -1.97 -19.47 -0.27
N GLN A 173 -1.96 -19.60 1.07
CA GLN A 173 -2.88 -18.94 1.97
C GLN A 173 -2.72 -17.42 1.99
N GLU A 174 -3.82 -16.67 1.90
CA GLU A 174 -3.81 -15.20 1.96
C GLU A 174 -3.27 -14.70 3.32
N GLU A 175 -3.40 -15.50 4.37
CA GLU A 175 -2.84 -15.26 5.70
C GLU A 175 -1.33 -14.97 5.65
N LYS A 176 -0.61 -15.51 4.66
CA LYS A 176 0.82 -15.24 4.46
C LYS A 176 1.12 -13.83 3.98
N LEU A 177 0.12 -13.13 3.45
CA LEU A 177 0.23 -11.73 3.04
C LEU A 177 -0.03 -10.75 4.18
N GLN A 178 -0.47 -11.20 5.35
CA GLN A 178 -0.72 -10.32 6.51
C GLN A 178 0.50 -9.44 6.88
N PRO A 179 1.75 -9.96 6.91
CA PRO A 179 2.92 -9.12 7.14
C PRO A 179 3.09 -7.98 6.11
N PHE A 180 2.74 -8.24 4.85
CA PHE A 180 2.78 -7.23 3.78
C PHE A 180 1.71 -6.15 4.02
N TYR A 181 0.47 -6.54 4.30
CA TYR A 181 -0.62 -5.59 4.55
C TYR A 181 -0.35 -4.71 5.78
N ASN A 182 0.14 -5.32 6.87
CA ASN A 182 0.54 -4.60 8.06
C ASN A 182 1.68 -3.62 7.76
N ASN A 183 2.64 -4.00 6.91
CA ASN A 183 3.70 -3.11 6.49
C ASN A 183 3.16 -1.91 5.69
N LEU A 184 2.23 -2.12 4.75
CA LEU A 184 1.60 -1.01 4.00
C LEU A 184 0.93 0.00 4.93
N GLU A 185 0.12 -0.47 5.88
CA GLU A 185 -0.53 0.41 6.87
C GLU A 185 0.48 1.20 7.69
N ASN A 186 1.53 0.53 8.17
CA ASN A 186 2.55 1.15 8.99
C ASN A 186 3.35 2.19 8.19
N GLN A 187 3.65 1.92 6.92
CA GLN A 187 4.34 2.89 6.06
C GLN A 187 3.48 4.12 5.77
N VAL A 188 2.18 3.95 5.48
CA VAL A 188 1.28 5.10 5.31
C VAL A 188 1.24 5.96 6.59
N LYS A 189 1.13 5.34 7.77
CA LYS A 189 1.12 6.05 9.06
C LYS A 189 2.44 6.79 9.29
N LEU A 190 3.58 6.11 9.09
CA LEU A 190 4.91 6.68 9.26
C LEU A 190 5.14 7.89 8.35
N LEU A 191 4.88 7.73 7.05
CA LEU A 191 5.12 8.78 6.06
C LEU A 191 4.20 9.99 6.27
N LYS A 192 2.94 9.77 6.67
CA LYS A 192 2.02 10.85 7.04
C LYS A 192 2.49 11.62 8.28
N ASN A 193 3.04 10.94 9.28
CA ASN A 193 3.60 11.60 10.47
C ASN A 193 4.76 12.51 10.06
N ILE A 194 5.67 12.02 9.22
CA ILE A 194 6.79 12.80 8.69
C ILE A 194 6.32 14.06 7.94
N LEU A 195 5.30 13.94 7.07
CA LEU A 195 4.73 15.10 6.37
C LEU A 195 4.06 16.11 7.32
N SER A 196 3.40 15.62 8.37
CA SER A 196 2.72 16.48 9.35
C SER A 196 3.67 17.13 10.37
N GLY A 197 4.97 16.82 10.32
CA GLY A 197 5.96 17.31 11.28
C GLY A 197 5.80 16.73 12.69
N LYS A 198 5.21 15.54 12.80
CA LYS A 198 4.98 14.80 14.06
C LYS A 198 5.98 13.67 14.24
#